data_AF-A0A7V4P8K4-F1
#
_entry.id   AF-A0A7V4P8K4-F1
#
_cell.length_a   1.000
_cell.length_b   1.000
_cell.length_c   1.000
_cell.angle_alpha   90.00
_cell.angle_beta   90.00
_cell.angle_gamma   90.00
#
_symmetry.space_group_name_H-M   'P 1'
#
loop_
_entity.id
_entity.type
_entity.pdbx_description
1 polymer ?
#
loop_
_entity_poly.entity_id
_entity_poly.type
_entity_poly.pdbx_seq_one_letter_code
_entity_poly.pdbx_strand_id
1 'polypeptide(L)' 'MTAIDFASFVDRLATVSGDTILPFFRTSLAVEHKPGKRGFDPVTEADRAAEQAMRALIEQT' A
#
# COMPACT_ATOMS: atom_id res chain seq x y z
N MET A 1 9.43 23.00 11.75
CA MET A 1 9.21 22.09 10.61
C MET A 1 10.43 22.22 9.72
N THR A 2 11.36 21.28 9.81
CA THR A 2 12.50 21.23 8.88
C THR A 2 11.97 20.92 7.48
N ALA A 3 12.63 21.43 6.44
CA ALA A 3 12.30 21.06 5.07
C ALA A 3 12.47 19.54 4.94
N ILE A 4 11.37 18.82 4.75
CA ILE A 4 11.39 17.40 4.43
C ILE A 4 12.02 17.30 3.05
N ASP A 5 13.06 16.48 2.91
CA ASP A 5 13.48 16.01 1.60
C ASP A 5 12.39 15.11 1.04
N PHE A 6 11.46 15.74 0.33
CA PHE A 6 10.24 15.11 -0.13
C PHE A 6 10.53 13.95 -1.10
N ALA A 7 11.56 14.07 -1.93
CA ALA A 7 11.97 13.00 -2.83
C ALA A 7 12.41 11.76 -2.05
N SER A 8 13.34 11.94 -1.10
CA SER A 8 13.79 10.85 -0.24
C SER A 8 12.66 10.24 0.61
N PHE A 9 11.67 11.04 1.02
CA PHE A 9 10.51 10.55 1.75
C PHE A 9 9.59 9.69 0.87
N VAL A 10 9.30 10.14 -0.35
CA VAL A 10 8.49 9.38 -1.31
C VAL A 10 9.18 8.06 -1.70
N ASP A 11 10.50 8.07 -1.88
CA ASP A 11 11.26 6.85 -2.17
C ASP A 11 11.16 5.82 -1.03
N ARG A 12 11.14 6.28 0.23
CA ARG A 12 10.92 5.40 1.39
C ARG A 12 9.51 4.82 1.39
N LEU A 13 8.49 5.63 1.07
CA LEU A 13 7.11 5.15 0.96
C LEU A 13 6.98 4.09 -0.15
N ALA A 14 7.61 4.32 -1.30
CA ALA A 14 7.61 3.36 -2.41
C ALA A 14 8.30 2.04 -2.02
N THR A 15 9.44 2.12 -1.33
CA THR A 15 10.19 0.95 -0.86
C THR A 15 9.35 0.12 0.11
N VAL A 16 8.79 0.74 1.17
CA VAL A 16 8.00 -0.01 2.17
C VAL A 16 6.72 -0.60 1.58
N SER A 17 6.09 0.09 0.64
CA SER A 17 4.93 -0.42 -0.11
C SER A 17 5.32 -1.68 -0.90
N GLY A 18 6.42 -1.62 -1.66
CA GLY A 18 6.93 -2.76 -2.42
C GLY A 18 7.24 -3.96 -1.55
N ASP A 19 8.01 -3.77 -0.47
CA ASP A 19 8.38 -4.84 0.47
C ASP A 19 7.15 -5.48 1.13
N THR A 20 6.10 -4.69 1.39
CA THR A 20 4.85 -5.17 1.98
C THR A 20 3.99 -5.94 0.99
N ILE A 21 3.96 -5.53 -0.28
CA ILE A 21 3.16 -6.17 -1.33
C ILE A 21 3.80 -7.46 -1.83
N LEU A 22 5.13 -7.52 -1.93
CA LEU A 22 5.87 -8.63 -2.54
C LEU A 22 5.49 -10.04 -2.00
N PRO A 23 5.28 -10.26 -0.69
CA PRO A 23 4.85 -11.55 -0.14
C PRO A 23 3.49 -12.04 -0.65
N PHE A 24 2.61 -11.12 -1.07
CA PHE A 24 1.31 -11.45 -1.67
C PHE A 24 1.42 -11.78 -3.16
N PHE A 25 2.55 -11.50 -3.79
CA PHE A 25 2.75 -11.81 -5.21
C PHE A 25 2.84 -13.32 -5.44
N ARG A 26 2.04 -13.81 -6.39
CA ARG A 26 1.96 -15.25 -6.76
C ARG A 26 1.55 -16.17 -5.60
N THR A 27 0.95 -15.65 -4.54
CA THR A 27 0.27 -16.44 -3.51
C THR A 27 -1.24 -16.47 -3.79
N SER A 28 -1.94 -17.50 -3.30
CA SER A 28 -3.40 -17.57 -3.42
C SER A 28 -4.04 -16.54 -2.49
N LEU A 29 -4.55 -15.44 -3.04
CA LEU A 29 -5.19 -14.37 -2.28
C LEU A 29 -6.71 -14.51 -2.29
N ALA A 30 -7.34 -14.31 -1.13
CA ALA A 30 -8.78 -14.10 -1.04
C ALA A 30 -9.12 -12.71 -1.56
N VAL A 31 -10.18 -12.61 -2.37
CA VAL A 31 -10.58 -11.36 -3.01
C VAL A 31 -12.01 -11.02 -2.59
N GLU A 32 -12.21 -9.85 -1.96
CA GLU A 32 -13.53 -9.37 -1.57
C GLU A 32 -14.17 -8.58 -2.73
N HIS A 33 -15.21 -9.15 -3.34
CA HIS A 33 -15.97 -8.49 -4.40
C HIS A 33 -17.10 -7.62 -3.83
N LYS A 34 -17.08 -6.31 -4.10
CA LYS A 34 -18.18 -5.39 -3.80
C LYS A 34 -19.17 -5.33 -4.98
N PRO A 35 -20.42 -5.84 -4.88
CA PRO A 35 -21.33 -5.87 -6.02
C PRO A 35 -21.84 -4.47 -6.42
N GLY A 36 -21.65 -4.08 -7.70
CA GLY A 36 -22.10 -2.79 -8.27
C GLY A 36 -21.85 -2.65 -9.80
N LYS A 37 -22.41 -1.60 -10.43
CA LYS A 37 -22.51 -1.35 -11.89
C LYS A 37 -21.18 -1.05 -12.65
N ARG A 38 -20.01 -1.21 -12.04
CA ARG A 38 -18.70 -0.96 -12.69
C ARG A 38 -17.75 -2.10 -12.35
N GLY A 39 -16.84 -2.40 -13.30
CA GLY A 39 -16.05 -3.63 -13.37
C GLY A 39 -15.35 -4.03 -12.07
N PHE A 40 -15.08 -5.33 -11.98
CA PHE A 40 -14.35 -5.96 -10.88
C PHE A 40 -13.01 -5.25 -10.61
N ASP A 41 -12.96 -4.49 -9.51
CA ASP A 41 -11.80 -3.77 -9.00
C ASP A 41 -11.73 -3.91 -7.45
N PRO A 42 -11.40 -5.12 -6.95
CA PRO A 42 -11.43 -5.41 -5.52
C PRO A 42 -10.17 -4.90 -4.83
N VAL A 43 -10.33 -4.40 -3.60
CA VAL A 43 -9.19 -4.08 -2.72
C VAL A 43 -8.68 -5.38 -2.10
N THR A 44 -7.41 -5.71 -2.35
CA THR A 44 -6.76 -6.93 -1.85
C THR A 44 -6.11 -6.70 -0.48
N GLU A 45 -5.74 -7.78 0.19
CA GLU A 45 -4.96 -7.71 1.44
C GLU A 45 -3.59 -7.02 1.23
N ALA A 46 -3.01 -7.14 0.04
CA ALA A 46 -1.76 -6.45 -0.30
C ALA A 46 -1.95 -4.92 -0.29
N ASP A 47 -3.06 -4.43 -0.85
CA ASP A 47 -3.39 -3.01 -0.87
C ASP A 47 -3.60 -2.46 0.55
N ARG A 48 -4.35 -3.20 1.38
CA ARG A 48 -4.62 -2.82 2.77
C ARG A 48 -3.35 -2.79 3.61
N ALA A 49 -2.47 -3.78 3.43
CA ALA A 49 -1.21 -3.86 4.17
C ALA A 49 -0.25 -2.73 3.76
N ALA A 50 -0.11 -2.46 2.46
CA ALA A 50 0.72 -1.38 1.95
C ALA A 50 0.24 0.00 2.43
N GLU A 51 -1.08 0.25 2.41
CA GLU A 51 -1.66 1.48 2.94
C GLU A 51 -1.31 1.67 4.42
N GLN A 52 -1.50 0.65 5.25
CA GLN A 52 -1.21 0.70 6.68
C GLN A 52 0.27 1.00 6.95
N ALA A 53 1.17 0.33 6.22
CA ALA A 53 2.62 0.54 6.37
C ALA A 53 3.04 1.97 5.99
N MET A 54 2.52 2.49 4.87
CA MET A 54 2.79 3.87 4.44
C MET A 54 2.22 4.90 5.42
N ARG A 55 0.98 4.69 5.93
CA ARG A 55 0.37 5.58 6.93
C ARG A 55 1.19 5.63 8.22
N ALA A 56 1.64 4.49 8.72
CA ALA A 56 2.47 4.44 9.91
C ALA A 56 3.78 5.24 9.74
N LEU A 57 4.40 5.21 8.54
CA LEU A 57 5.59 6.01 8.26
C LEU A 57 5.29 7.52 8.17
N ILE A 58 4.16 7.89 7.57
CA ILE A 58 3.70 9.28 7.50
C ILE A 58 3.44 9.85 8.90
N GLU A 59 2.82 9.08 9.79
CA GLU A 59 2.51 9.51 11.17
C GLU A 59 3.76 9.66 12.06
N GLN A 60 4.90 9.08 11.66
CA GLN A 60 6.17 9.15 12.39
C GLN A 60 7.07 10.33 11.96
N THR A 61 6.69 11.08 10.92
CA THR A 61 7.47 12.18 10.32
C THR A 61 6.94 13.54 10.77
#